data_AF-A0A6N7M6R4-F1
#
_entry.id   AF-A0A6N7M6R4-F1
#
_cell.length_a   1.000
_cell.length_b   1.000
_cell.length_c   1.000
_cell.angle_alpha   90.00
_cell.angle_beta   90.00
_cell.angle_gamma   90.00
#
_symmetry.space_group_name_H-M   'P 1'
#
loop_
_entity.id
_entity.type
_entity.pdbx_description
1 polymer ?
#
loop_
_entity_poly.entity_id
_entity_poly.type
_entity_poly.pdbx_seq_one_letter_code
_entity_poly.pdbx_strand_id
1 'polypeptide(L)'
;MKTVKVGLGEKSYDILIGYPLDEIGERLKKYTKGIKSLIVTNPTIAEYYLETVERNLREAGFRVFVAQVPDGEKHKSQTEASR
;
A
#
# COMPACT_ATOMS: atom_id res chain seq x y z
N MET A 1 -18.62 -0.29 -1.11
CA MET A 1 -17.51 -0.62 -0.19
C MET A 1 -17.99 -1.68 0.80
N LYS A 2 -17.30 -2.81 0.92
CA LYS A 2 -17.59 -3.87 1.90
C LYS A 2 -16.42 -3.95 2.89
N THR A 3 -16.70 -4.11 4.17
CA THR A 3 -15.67 -4.31 5.20
C THR A 3 -15.78 -5.73 5.73
N VAL A 4 -14.64 -6.42 5.84
CA VAL A 4 -14.52 -7.74 6.48
C VAL A 4 -13.54 -7.61 7.63
N LYS A 5 -14.02 -7.88 8.86
CA LYS A 5 -13.17 -7.89 10.05
C LYS A 5 -12.47 -9.23 10.19
N VAL A 6 -11.14 -9.22 10.28
CA VAL A 6 -10.32 -10.42 10.51
C VAL A 6 -9.96 -10.49 11.99
N GLY A 7 -10.41 -11.55 12.67
CA GLY A 7 -10.16 -11.77 14.09
C GLY A 7 -8.82 -12.47 14.34
N LEU A 8 -7.79 -11.71 14.70
CA LEU A 8 -6.44 -12.21 15.05
C LEU A 8 -6.02 -11.75 16.46
N GLY A 9 -6.98 -11.64 17.37
CA GLY A 9 -6.76 -11.11 18.73
C GLY A 9 -6.30 -9.65 18.68
N GLU A 10 -5.17 -9.34 19.32
CA GLU A 10 -4.57 -8.00 19.33
C GLU A 10 -4.17 -7.49 17.94
N LYS A 11 -3.95 -8.40 16.98
CA LYS A 11 -3.59 -8.06 15.59
C LYS A 11 -4.78 -8.06 14.64
N SER A 12 -6.00 -7.98 15.16
CA SER A 12 -7.21 -7.92 14.32
C SER A 12 -7.20 -6.66 13.45
N TYR A 13 -7.65 -6.78 12.19
CA TYR A 13 -7.73 -5.65 11.25
C TYR A 13 -8.92 -5.79 10.30
N ASP A 14 -9.25 -4.69 9.63
CA ASP A 14 -10.31 -4.63 8.62
C ASP A 14 -9.72 -4.78 7.21
N ILE A 15 -10.36 -5.62 6.39
CA ILE A 15 -10.16 -5.65 4.94
C ILE A 15 -11.27 -4.81 4.30
N LEU A 16 -10.88 -3.72 3.65
CA LEU A 16 -11.77 -2.88 2.85
C LEU A 16 -11.78 -3.37 1.39
N ILE A 17 -12.96 -3.70 0.88
CA ILE A 17 -13.15 -4.22 -0.49
C ILE A 17 -14.02 -3.23 -1.27
N GLY A 18 -13.47 -2.67 -2.33
CA GLY A 18 -14.18 -1.74 -3.21
C GLY A 18 -13.30 -1.13 -4.28
N TYR A 19 -13.89 -0.19 -5.02
CA TYR A 19 -13.28 0.59 -6.10
C TYR A 19 -13.95 1.99 -6.12
N PRO A 20 -13.32 3.03 -6.70
CA PRO A 20 -11.94 3.08 -7.21
C PRO A 20 -10.89 3.29 -6.08
N LEU A 21 -9.59 3.33 -6.45
CA LEU A 21 -8.48 3.55 -5.50
C LEU A 21 -8.27 5.00 -5.08
N ASP A 22 -9.05 5.94 -5.62
CA ASP A 22 -8.83 7.38 -5.44
C ASP A 22 -8.95 7.82 -3.97
N GLU A 23 -9.70 7.09 -3.15
CA GLU A 23 -9.86 7.44 -1.74
C GLU A 23 -8.80 6.79 -0.81
N ILE A 24 -7.78 6.13 -1.34
CA ILE A 24 -6.85 5.33 -0.53
C ILE A 24 -6.09 6.19 0.50
N GLY A 25 -5.71 7.42 0.14
CA GLY A 25 -4.98 8.33 1.02
C GLY A 25 -5.82 8.76 2.23
N GLU A 26 -7.02 9.28 2.00
CA GLU A 26 -7.93 9.70 3.07
C GLU A 26 -8.32 8.54 3.99
N ARG A 27 -8.48 7.34 3.43
CA ARG A 27 -8.79 6.14 4.19
C ARG A 27 -7.63 5.73 5.08
N LEU A 28 -6.40 5.70 4.55
CA LEU A 28 -5.22 5.35 5.32
C LEU A 28 -4.98 6.31 6.50
N LYS A 29 -5.29 7.61 6.34
CA LYS A 29 -5.22 8.59 7.42
C LYS A 29 -6.04 8.22 8.66
N LYS A 30 -7.11 7.43 8.52
CA LYS A 30 -7.93 6.97 9.64
C LYS A 30 -7.24 5.87 10.47
N TYR A 31 -6.26 5.18 9.88
CA TYR A 31 -5.59 4.04 10.48
C TYR A 31 -4.16 4.34 10.94
N THR A 32 -3.58 5.48 10.55
CA THR A 32 -2.22 5.85 10.97
C THR A 32 -2.07 7.35 11.22
N LYS A 33 -1.24 7.69 12.19
CA LYS A 33 -0.73 9.06 12.42
C LYS A 33 0.61 9.30 11.73
N GLY A 34 1.19 8.26 11.11
CA GLY A 34 2.46 8.33 10.41
C GLY A 34 2.34 9.17 9.13
N ILE A 35 3.31 10.03 8.89
CA ILE A 35 3.33 10.92 7.70
C ILE A 35 4.24 10.41 6.58
N LYS A 36 5.21 9.53 6.87
CA LYS A 36 6.09 8.94 5.87
C LYS A 36 5.54 7.58 5.46
N SER A 37 5.47 7.32 4.15
CA SER A 37 5.03 6.05 3.58
C SER A 37 6.00 5.57 2.52
N LEU A 38 6.21 4.26 2.45
CA LEU A 38 6.96 3.60 1.40
C LEU A 38 6.00 2.68 0.64
N ILE A 39 5.82 2.92 -0.65
CA ILE A 39 5.14 2.00 -1.56
C ILE A 39 6.18 1.01 -2.04
N VAL A 40 5.94 -0.28 -1.80
CA VAL A 40 6.74 -1.38 -2.34
C VAL A 40 5.88 -2.13 -3.35
N THR A 41 6.32 -2.20 -4.61
CA THR A 41 5.58 -2.85 -5.71
C THR A 41 6.56 -3.48 -6.70
N ASN A 42 6.08 -4.25 -7.68
CA ASN A 42 6.88 -4.66 -8.84
C ASN A 42 6.65 -3.72 -10.05
N PRO A 43 7.52 -3.76 -11.08
CA PRO A 43 7.36 -2.94 -12.28
C PRO A 43 6.04 -3.16 -13.01
N THR A 44 5.61 -4.43 -13.14
CA THR A 44 4.38 -4.81 -13.85
C THR A 44 3.14 -4.14 -13.25
N ILE A 45 3.00 -4.13 -11.93
CA ILE A 45 1.87 -3.53 -11.21
C ILE A 45 2.04 -2.01 -11.11
N ALA A 46 3.28 -1.51 -11.08
CA ALA A 46 3.55 -0.08 -11.04
C ALA A 46 2.97 0.65 -12.24
N GLU A 47 3.06 0.07 -13.44
CA GLU A 47 2.51 0.65 -14.68
C GLU A 47 1.00 0.93 -14.61
N TYR A 48 0.24 0.16 -13.82
CA TYR A 48 -1.22 0.30 -13.73
C TYR A 48 -1.69 1.17 -12.57
N TYR A 49 -1.00 1.13 -11.43
CA TYR A 49 -1.56 1.66 -10.17
C TYR A 49 -0.65 2.63 -9.42
N LEU A 50 0.65 2.67 -9.72
CA LEU A 50 1.59 3.44 -8.90
C LEU A 50 1.24 4.93 -8.92
N GLU A 51 1.01 5.50 -10.11
CA GLU A 51 0.71 6.92 -10.26
C GLU A 51 -0.54 7.32 -9.46
N THR A 52 -1.63 6.56 -9.60
CA THR A 52 -2.88 6.81 -8.88
C THR A 52 -2.68 6.72 -7.38
N VAL A 53 -2.01 5.66 -6.87
CA VAL A 53 -1.83 5.48 -5.43
C VAL A 53 -0.89 6.54 -4.85
N GLU A 54 0.23 6.81 -5.52
CA GLU A 54 1.20 7.80 -5.09
C GLU A 54 0.58 9.20 -5.03
N ARG A 55 -0.14 9.62 -6.08
CA ARG A 55 -0.82 10.93 -6.11
C ARG A 55 -1.80 11.08 -4.96
N ASN A 56 -2.71 10.14 -4.79
CA ASN A 56 -3.75 10.21 -3.75
C ASN A 56 -3.15 10.20 -2.33
N LEU A 57 -2.04 9.48 -2.11
CA LEU A 57 -1.33 9.53 -0.83
C LEU A 57 -0.66 10.89 -0.59
N ARG A 58 -0.01 11.47 -1.61
CA ARG A 58 0.61 12.79 -1.51
C ARG A 58 -0.43 13.89 -1.24
N GLU A 59 -1.56 13.87 -1.94
CA GLU A 59 -2.68 14.79 -1.74
C GLU A 59 -3.28 14.64 -0.33
N ALA A 60 -3.36 13.41 0.17
CA ALA A 60 -3.70 13.16 1.56
C ALA A 60 -2.60 13.55 2.55
N GLY A 61 -1.50 14.19 2.13
CA GLY A 61 -0.47 14.73 3.01
C GLY A 61 0.60 13.74 3.47
N PHE A 62 0.70 12.56 2.85
CA PHE A 62 1.80 11.64 3.08
C PHE A 62 3.05 12.07 2.30
N ARG A 63 4.21 11.91 2.92
CA ARG A 63 5.51 11.92 2.25
C ARG A 63 5.77 10.51 1.71
N VAL A 64 5.50 10.33 0.42
CA VAL A 64 5.59 9.03 -0.26
C VAL A 64 6.98 8.81 -0.85
N PHE A 65 7.50 7.61 -0.61
CA PHE A 65 8.68 7.03 -1.26
C PHE A 65 8.25 5.77 -2.01
N VAL A 66 9.01 5.37 -3.03
CA VAL A 66 8.71 4.20 -3.85
C VAL A 66 9.95 3.31 -3.95
N ALA A 67 9.77 2.02 -3.73
CA ALA A 67 10.75 0.98 -4.02
C ALA A 67 10.11 -0.04 -4.98
N GLN A 68 10.77 -0.30 -6.10
CA GLN A 68 10.34 -1.33 -7.03
C GLN A 68 11.22 -2.58 -6.87
N VAL A 69 10.58 -3.72 -6.64
CA VAL A 69 11.20 -5.03 -6.52
C VAL A 69 10.97 -5.81 -7.82
N PRO A 70 11.97 -6.51 -8.38
CA PRO A 70 11.77 -7.25 -9.62
C PRO A 70 10.62 -8.27 -9.53
N ASP A 71 9.91 -8.46 -10.64
CA ASP A 71 8.73 -9.32 -10.67
C ASP A 71 9.07 -10.83 -10.65
N GLY A 72 8.20 -11.61 -10.01
CA GLY A 72 8.27 -13.08 -9.91
C GLY A 72 8.71 -13.63 -8.55
N GLU A 73 8.18 -14.81 -8.19
CA GLU A 73 8.39 -15.44 -6.86
C GLU A 73 9.87 -15.70 -6.54
N LYS A 74 10.72 -15.89 -7.55
CA LYS A 74 12.17 -16.07 -7.37
C LYS A 74 12.84 -14.88 -6.66
N HIS A 75 12.24 -13.69 -6.70
CA HIS A 75 12.76 -12.49 -6.03
C HIS A 75 12.28 -12.35 -4.58
N LYS A 76 11.37 -13.19 -4.11
CA LYS A 76 10.88 -13.20 -2.74
C LYS A 76 11.90 -13.87 -1.82
N SER A 77 12.98 -13.16 -1.57
CA SER A 77 14.14 -13.63 -0.82
C SER A 77 14.60 -12.58 0.19
N GLN A 78 15.35 -13.02 1.22
CA GLN A 78 15.95 -12.10 2.18
C GLN A 78 16.96 -11.15 1.53
N THR A 79 17.68 -11.64 0.52
CA THR A 79 18.65 -10.85 -0.25
C THR A 79 17.98 -9.65 -0.89
N GLU A 80 16.79 -9.83 -1.48
CA GLU A 80 16.06 -8.74 -2.11
C GLU A 80 15.46 -7.78 -1.07
N ALA A 81 14.91 -8.32 0.02
CA ALA A 81 14.31 -7.51 1.09
C ALA A 81 15.32 -6.63 1.86
N SER A 82 16.62 -6.98 1.78
CA SER A 82 17.69 -6.31 2.51
C SER A 82 18.46 -5.28 1.67
N ARG A 83 18.03 -5.04 0.42
CA ARG A 83 18.55 -3.98 -0.45
C ARG A 83 17.97 -2.62 -0.07
#